data_AF-A0A4V1ZCW3-F1
#
_entry.id   AF-A0A4V1ZCW3-F1
#
_cell.length_a   1.000
_cell.length_b   1.000
_cell.length_c   1.000
_cell.angle_alpha   90.00
_cell.angle_beta   90.00
_cell.angle_gamma   90.00
#
_symmetry.space_group_name_H-M   'P 1'
#
loop_
_entity.id
_entity.type
_entity.pdbx_description
1 polymer ?
#
loop_
_entity_poly.entity_id
_entity_poly.type
_entity_poly.pdbx_seq_one_letter_code
_entity_poly.pdbx_strand_id
1 'polypeptide(L)'
;MKNIFTFLAVLLIPILSFGQIPYTISPLPSGGTHVATKKISLNTDKVLNKIYIEDNTVGGDYPDSRIYAEFKNTNTQGTVSQRFSLANDGFLEIGYLGSQYGQGTPLQTIYANFSTIQARGGSNGLILRADSPFEGSPKGIIKFTTGFGSYGANERMRIDPSGNVGIATQEPEAKLNIGVGNVQLDNGDVYVKDFTKGIILKSPDSNCWRVTIDNDGNFVKKKVACPNCTVNCLGVLVLQPNASSSKESTISSIIPDENRSANIKDIGGVTQINYNTTRTLLDFDLSSIPDGTPIDSARLYLFGNPNTTIGPNIAPNDLDIYRIITYWNQNTVTWHTQPSMDLSTKASLPSSPGNDYSSYVVDVTSLVQNYVNDKSNSFGFMLKLLNESPNRMLIFASSKVSNAQLHPKLVVYYTPN
;
A
#
# COMPACT_ATOMS: atom_id res chain seq x y z
N MET A 1 29.39 -89.58 -9.87
CA MET A 1 29.64 -88.75 -8.67
C MET A 1 29.52 -87.29 -9.07
N LYS A 2 28.56 -86.57 -8.45
CA LYS A 2 28.57 -85.15 -8.02
C LYS A 2 29.11 -84.09 -9.02
N ASN A 3 28.42 -83.02 -9.40
CA ASN A 3 27.34 -82.28 -8.74
C ASN A 3 26.52 -81.50 -9.77
N ILE A 4 25.22 -81.46 -9.48
CA ILE A 4 24.20 -80.55 -10.01
C ILE A 4 24.38 -79.18 -9.31
N PHE A 5 24.34 -78.09 -10.06
CA PHE A 5 23.87 -76.80 -9.54
C PHE A 5 23.00 -76.11 -10.59
N THR A 6 21.71 -76.10 -10.29
CA THR A 6 20.65 -75.35 -10.96
C THR A 6 20.78 -73.88 -10.59
N PHE A 7 20.83 -72.97 -11.56
CA PHE A 7 20.57 -71.54 -11.36
C PHE A 7 19.42 -71.10 -12.26
N LEU A 8 18.42 -70.50 -11.63
CA LEU A 8 17.17 -70.02 -12.20
C LEU A 8 17.26 -68.51 -12.44
N ALA A 9 16.59 -68.06 -13.51
CA ALA A 9 16.18 -66.67 -13.82
C ALA A 9 17.30 -65.73 -14.34
N VAL A 10 17.08 -64.81 -15.27
CA VAL A 10 15.90 -64.00 -15.61
C VAL A 10 15.93 -63.71 -17.12
N LEU A 11 14.80 -63.83 -17.80
CA LEU A 11 14.63 -63.34 -19.17
C LEU A 11 14.60 -61.80 -19.14
N LEU A 12 15.70 -61.12 -19.49
CA LEU A 12 15.67 -59.68 -19.74
C LEU A 12 14.87 -59.41 -21.01
N ILE A 13 13.61 -59.00 -20.85
CA ILE A 13 12.89 -58.28 -21.90
C ILE A 13 13.55 -56.90 -21.98
N PRO A 14 14.12 -56.49 -23.13
CA PRO A 14 14.57 -55.11 -23.27
C PRO A 14 13.32 -54.22 -23.16
N ILE A 15 13.26 -53.42 -22.09
CA ILE A 15 12.36 -52.28 -22.02
C ILE A 15 12.83 -51.35 -23.15
N LEU A 16 12.09 -51.34 -24.26
CA LEU A 16 12.19 -50.28 -25.25
C LEU A 16 11.75 -49.00 -24.56
N SER A 17 12.72 -48.31 -23.95
CA SER A 17 12.61 -46.90 -23.60
C SER A 17 12.44 -46.17 -24.92
N PHE A 18 11.20 -45.78 -25.24
CA PHE A 18 10.96 -44.73 -26.21
C PHE A 18 11.46 -43.42 -25.59
N GLY A 19 12.78 -43.23 -25.61
CA GLY A 19 13.35 -41.91 -25.42
C GLY A 19 12.79 -41.03 -26.52
N GLN A 20 11.86 -40.12 -26.17
CA GLN A 20 11.43 -39.08 -27.07
C GLN A 20 12.68 -38.30 -27.49
N ILE A 21 13.05 -38.41 -28.77
CA ILE A 21 14.16 -37.66 -29.34
C ILE A 21 13.84 -36.17 -29.10
N PRO A 22 14.71 -35.41 -28.41
CA PRO A 22 14.51 -33.98 -28.22
C PRO A 22 14.31 -33.34 -29.58
N TYR A 23 13.24 -32.56 -29.73
CA TYR A 23 12.96 -31.86 -30.99
C TYR A 23 13.97 -30.73 -31.15
N THR A 24 15.06 -31.00 -31.87
CA THR A 24 16.03 -29.97 -32.26
C THR A 24 15.50 -29.23 -33.46
N ILE A 25 15.26 -27.93 -33.30
CA ILE A 25 14.90 -27.04 -34.39
C ILE A 25 16.18 -26.61 -35.09
N SER A 26 16.56 -27.28 -36.18
CA SER A 26 17.71 -26.88 -37.00
C SER A 26 17.39 -25.59 -37.76
N PRO A 27 18.31 -24.61 -37.88
CA PRO A 27 18.07 -23.37 -38.62
C PRO A 27 17.55 -23.62 -40.04
N LEU A 28 16.48 -22.94 -40.46
CA LEU A 28 16.01 -23.03 -41.85
C LEU A 28 16.97 -22.23 -42.75
N PRO A 29 17.39 -22.79 -43.91
CA PRO A 29 18.30 -22.12 -44.83
C PRO A 29 17.79 -20.80 -45.40
N SER A 30 16.48 -20.52 -45.28
CA SER A 30 15.82 -19.39 -45.94
C SER A 30 14.68 -18.81 -45.09
N GLY A 31 14.96 -18.28 -43.90
CA GLY A 31 14.04 -17.43 -43.11
C GLY A 31 12.61 -17.96 -42.88
N GLY A 32 12.39 -19.27 -43.07
CA GLY A 32 11.07 -19.87 -43.05
C GLY A 32 10.57 -20.02 -41.62
N THR A 33 9.25 -20.16 -41.46
CA THR A 33 8.65 -20.41 -40.14
C THR A 33 8.86 -21.87 -39.73
N HIS A 34 9.44 -22.09 -38.55
CA HIS A 34 9.43 -23.40 -37.93
C HIS A 34 8.01 -23.76 -37.46
N VAL A 35 7.37 -24.70 -38.14
CA VAL A 35 6.05 -25.21 -37.75
C VAL A 35 6.22 -26.44 -36.87
N ALA A 36 6.03 -26.27 -35.55
CA ALA A 36 5.96 -27.39 -34.63
C ALA A 36 4.53 -27.95 -34.59
N THR A 37 4.32 -29.13 -35.18
CA THR A 37 3.01 -29.81 -35.25
C THR A 37 2.71 -30.69 -34.03
N LYS A 38 3.64 -30.77 -33.06
CA LYS A 38 3.53 -31.51 -31.79
C LYS A 38 3.90 -30.60 -30.61
N LYS A 39 3.45 -30.95 -29.39
CA LYS A 39 3.85 -30.24 -28.16
C LYS A 39 5.38 -30.26 -28.03
N ILE A 40 5.99 -29.08 -27.95
CA ILE A 40 7.39 -28.93 -27.53
C ILE A 40 7.39 -28.96 -26.00
N SER A 41 7.95 -30.03 -25.42
CA SER A 41 8.20 -30.14 -23.98
C SER A 41 9.71 -30.10 -23.75
N LEU A 42 10.18 -29.29 -22.78
CA LEU A 42 11.59 -29.31 -22.37
C LEU A 42 11.96 -30.54 -21.53
N ASN A 43 10.95 -31.34 -21.14
CA ASN A 43 11.10 -32.62 -20.44
C ASN A 43 12.02 -32.55 -19.20
N THR A 44 11.88 -31.50 -18.40
CA THR A 44 12.59 -31.37 -17.11
C THR A 44 11.61 -30.99 -16.00
N ASP A 45 11.77 -31.62 -14.85
CA ASP A 45 11.00 -31.37 -13.62
C ASP A 45 11.50 -30.10 -12.90
N LYS A 46 12.62 -29.54 -13.39
CA LYS A 46 13.27 -28.30 -12.93
C LYS A 46 13.69 -27.52 -14.16
N VAL A 47 13.16 -26.32 -14.37
CA VAL A 47 13.54 -25.45 -15.49
C VAL A 47 15.01 -25.05 -15.35
N LEU A 48 15.93 -25.82 -15.97
CA LEU A 48 17.37 -25.55 -15.95
C LEU A 48 17.83 -24.71 -17.14
N ASN A 49 17.03 -24.65 -18.21
CA ASN A 49 17.39 -23.94 -19.44
C ASN A 49 16.31 -22.92 -19.82
N LYS A 50 16.74 -21.67 -20.02
CA LYS A 50 15.95 -20.61 -20.63
C LYS A 50 15.76 -20.93 -22.11
N ILE A 51 14.55 -20.74 -22.65
CA ILE A 51 14.35 -20.70 -24.10
C ILE A 51 14.78 -19.31 -24.56
N TYR A 52 15.81 -19.25 -25.38
CA TYR A 52 16.23 -18.02 -26.06
C TYR A 52 15.70 -18.05 -27.49
N ILE A 53 15.02 -16.98 -27.91
CA ILE A 53 14.79 -16.69 -29.33
C ILE A 53 15.84 -15.64 -29.68
N GLU A 54 16.99 -16.08 -30.19
CA GLU A 54 18.04 -15.21 -30.71
C GLU A 54 17.83 -15.10 -32.22
N ASP A 55 17.59 -13.88 -32.70
CA ASP A 55 17.57 -13.55 -34.12
C ASP A 55 18.64 -12.47 -34.37
N ASN A 56 19.39 -12.63 -35.45
CA ASN A 56 20.46 -11.72 -35.88
C ASN A 56 20.21 -11.20 -37.32
N THR A 57 18.95 -11.18 -37.78
CA THR A 57 18.63 -10.55 -39.06
C THR A 57 18.70 -9.02 -38.94
N VAL A 58 19.83 -8.45 -39.37
CA VAL A 58 19.92 -7.05 -39.78
C VAL A 58 19.29 -6.96 -41.18
N GLY A 59 17.99 -6.67 -41.25
CA GLY A 59 17.28 -6.52 -42.52
C GLY A 59 17.81 -5.32 -43.31
N GLY A 60 18.37 -5.59 -44.49
CA GLY A 60 18.76 -4.58 -45.47
C GLY A 60 17.56 -3.79 -46.01
N ASP A 61 17.77 -2.49 -46.17
CA ASP A 61 17.03 -1.45 -46.91
C ASP A 61 15.51 -1.25 -46.70
N TYR A 62 14.83 -2.07 -45.90
CA TYR A 62 13.54 -1.70 -45.29
C TYR A 62 13.56 -2.07 -43.79
N PRO A 63 13.64 -1.08 -42.87
CA PRO A 63 14.12 -1.31 -41.51
C PRO A 63 12.97 -1.74 -40.59
N ASP A 64 12.50 -2.98 -40.74
CA ASP A 64 11.67 -3.61 -39.73
C ASP A 64 12.50 -4.61 -38.93
N SER A 65 13.24 -4.08 -37.95
CA SER A 65 14.14 -4.82 -37.05
C SER A 65 13.45 -5.30 -35.77
N ARG A 66 12.15 -5.61 -35.82
CA ARG A 66 11.38 -6.04 -34.64
C ARG A 66 11.41 -7.57 -34.52
N ILE A 67 11.87 -8.07 -33.37
CA ILE A 67 11.75 -9.47 -32.98
C ILE A 67 10.38 -9.64 -32.30
N TYR A 68 9.52 -10.52 -32.82
CA TYR A 68 8.22 -10.86 -32.22
C TYR A 68 8.14 -12.35 -31.93
N ALA A 69 7.52 -12.70 -30.80
CA ALA A 69 6.98 -14.04 -30.59
C ALA A 69 5.48 -14.00 -30.92
N GLU A 70 5.07 -14.50 -32.09
CA GLU A 70 3.67 -14.59 -32.48
C GLU A 70 3.08 -15.94 -32.01
N PHE A 71 2.05 -15.87 -31.17
CA PHE A 71 1.27 -17.02 -30.76
C PHE A 71 -0.14 -16.91 -31.34
N LYS A 72 -0.47 -17.75 -32.32
CA LYS A 72 -1.76 -17.73 -33.03
C LYS A 72 -2.52 -19.04 -32.85
N ASN A 73 -3.79 -18.98 -32.40
CA ASN A 73 -4.70 -20.12 -32.45
C ASN A 73 -5.42 -20.09 -33.78
N THR A 74 -5.33 -21.16 -34.55
CA THR A 74 -6.01 -21.29 -35.84
C THR A 74 -7.41 -21.94 -35.72
N ASN A 75 -7.83 -22.31 -34.50
CA ASN A 75 -9.14 -22.90 -34.22
C ASN A 75 -10.17 -21.80 -33.88
N THR A 76 -11.38 -21.89 -34.45
CA THR A 76 -12.48 -20.92 -34.25
C THR A 76 -13.06 -20.87 -32.83
N GLN A 77 -12.75 -21.84 -31.97
CA GLN A 77 -13.21 -21.88 -30.58
C GLN A 77 -12.08 -22.04 -29.55
N GLY A 78 -10.81 -21.96 -29.98
CA GLY A 78 -9.67 -22.11 -29.10
C GLY A 78 -9.10 -20.77 -28.62
N THR A 79 -8.52 -20.75 -27.41
CA THR A 79 -7.75 -19.60 -26.91
C THR A 79 -6.24 -19.87 -27.09
N VAL A 80 -5.45 -18.83 -27.38
CA VAL A 80 -4.02 -18.83 -27.06
C VAL A 80 -3.89 -18.17 -25.70
N SER A 81 -3.26 -18.85 -24.75
CA SER A 81 -2.86 -18.24 -23.49
C SER A 81 -1.38 -18.47 -23.27
N GLN A 82 -0.61 -17.40 -23.10
CA GLN A 82 0.75 -17.48 -22.56
C GLN A 82 0.63 -17.45 -21.03
N ARG A 83 0.74 -18.62 -20.39
CA ARG A 83 0.67 -18.73 -18.92
C ARG A 83 2.08 -18.70 -18.35
N PHE A 84 2.47 -17.58 -17.76
CA PHE A 84 3.67 -17.49 -16.94
C PHE A 84 3.25 -17.75 -15.48
N SER A 85 3.63 -18.91 -14.94
CA SER A 85 3.42 -19.22 -13.54
C SER A 85 4.65 -18.77 -12.76
N LEU A 86 4.53 -17.71 -11.97
CA LEU A 86 5.53 -17.35 -10.97
C LEU A 86 5.01 -17.83 -9.62
N ALA A 87 5.77 -18.69 -8.94
CA ALA A 87 5.48 -19.06 -7.56
C ALA A 87 5.66 -17.84 -6.65
N ASN A 88 4.82 -17.75 -5.60
CA ASN A 88 4.82 -16.77 -4.50
C ASN A 88 5.49 -15.43 -4.85
N ASP A 89 4.64 -14.44 -5.19
CA ASP A 89 4.93 -13.00 -5.14
C ASP A 89 5.61 -12.37 -6.36
N GLY A 90 5.68 -13.09 -7.50
CA GLY A 90 6.25 -12.56 -8.74
C GLY A 90 5.30 -11.68 -9.55
N PHE A 91 5.69 -10.42 -9.81
CA PHE A 91 5.06 -9.57 -10.82
C PHE A 91 5.48 -10.00 -12.23
N LEU A 92 4.55 -10.06 -13.18
CA LEU A 92 4.88 -10.19 -14.61
C LEU A 92 5.30 -8.82 -15.14
N GLU A 93 6.59 -8.62 -15.28
CA GLU A 93 7.15 -7.46 -15.97
C GLU A 93 7.32 -7.80 -17.46
N ILE A 94 6.41 -7.31 -18.31
CA ILE A 94 6.64 -7.25 -19.76
C ILE A 94 7.51 -6.01 -20.00
N GLY A 95 8.82 -6.14 -19.73
CA GLY A 95 9.81 -5.08 -19.92
C GLY A 95 10.52 -5.20 -21.27
N TYR A 96 10.68 -4.08 -21.98
CA TYR A 96 11.63 -3.95 -23.09
C TYR A 96 12.83 -3.09 -22.67
N LEU A 97 14.04 -3.55 -23.02
CA LEU A 97 15.30 -2.80 -22.93
C LEU A 97 15.49 -1.97 -24.21
N GLY A 98 15.27 -0.66 -24.16
CA GLY A 98 15.47 0.22 -25.32
C GLY A 98 16.79 0.97 -25.30
N SER A 99 17.50 1.00 -26.44
CA SER A 99 18.56 1.99 -26.72
C SER A 99 18.19 3.02 -27.79
N GLN A 100 17.08 2.89 -28.53
CA GLN A 100 16.40 3.96 -29.30
C GLN A 100 15.11 3.44 -29.98
N TYR A 101 14.12 4.32 -30.14
CA TYR A 101 12.71 3.98 -30.47
C TYR A 101 12.34 4.28 -31.95
N GLY A 102 11.51 3.40 -32.53
CA GLY A 102 10.43 3.64 -33.52
C GLY A 102 10.63 4.53 -34.76
N GLN A 103 10.64 3.92 -35.94
CA GLN A 103 10.32 4.57 -37.22
C GLN A 103 8.80 4.74 -37.37
N GLY A 104 8.34 5.98 -37.60
CA GLY A 104 6.97 6.29 -38.00
C GLY A 104 6.29 7.34 -37.11
N THR A 105 6.32 8.60 -37.58
CA THR A 105 5.75 9.84 -37.00
C THR A 105 6.40 10.30 -35.69
N PRO A 106 6.68 11.61 -35.50
CA PRO A 106 7.53 12.08 -34.42
C PRO A 106 6.79 12.00 -33.08
N LEU A 107 6.88 10.84 -32.43
CA LEU A 107 6.71 10.76 -30.99
C LEU A 107 7.84 11.61 -30.41
N GLN A 108 7.48 12.73 -29.83
CA GLN A 108 8.42 13.72 -29.29
C GLN A 108 9.45 13.03 -28.38
N THR A 109 10.68 13.51 -28.42
CA THR A 109 11.90 12.93 -27.79
C THR A 109 11.76 12.57 -26.31
N ILE A 110 10.74 13.07 -25.61
CA ILE A 110 10.48 12.82 -24.19
C ILE A 110 10.00 11.41 -23.85
N TYR A 111 9.52 10.63 -24.84
CA TYR A 111 9.09 9.25 -24.63
C TYR A 111 10.06 8.21 -25.19
N ALA A 112 11.24 8.63 -25.64
CA ALA A 112 12.30 7.70 -25.99
C ALA A 112 12.59 6.76 -24.80
N ASN A 113 12.66 5.45 -25.08
CA ASN A 113 12.91 4.37 -24.09
C ASN A 113 11.75 4.02 -23.15
N PHE A 114 10.52 4.45 -23.42
CA PHE A 114 9.33 3.95 -22.69
C PHE A 114 8.84 2.62 -23.29
N SER A 115 8.53 1.62 -22.46
CA SER A 115 7.85 0.39 -22.89
C SER A 115 6.38 0.69 -23.23
N THR A 116 5.84 0.01 -24.25
CA THR A 116 4.45 0.20 -24.69
C THR A 116 3.72 -1.13 -24.83
N ILE A 117 2.46 -1.17 -24.38
CA ILE A 117 1.51 -2.23 -24.72
C ILE A 117 0.59 -1.67 -25.80
N GLN A 118 0.64 -2.22 -27.01
CA GLN A 118 -0.10 -1.69 -28.16
C GLN A 118 -0.80 -2.80 -28.94
N ALA A 119 -2.08 -2.58 -29.29
CA ALA A 119 -2.79 -3.34 -30.32
C ALA A 119 -2.78 -2.53 -31.63
N ARG A 120 -2.36 -3.13 -32.76
CA ARG A 120 -2.36 -2.50 -34.10
C ARG A 120 -3.27 -3.27 -35.06
N GLY A 121 -3.94 -2.56 -35.97
CA GLY A 121 -4.81 -3.14 -37.02
C GLY A 121 -6.26 -2.66 -36.92
N GLY A 122 -6.97 -2.58 -38.05
CA GLY A 122 -8.29 -1.93 -38.17
C GLY A 122 -9.45 -2.60 -37.42
N SER A 123 -9.24 -3.74 -36.77
CA SER A 123 -10.28 -4.46 -36.00
C SER A 123 -9.74 -5.15 -34.73
N ASN A 124 -8.55 -4.78 -34.27
CA ASN A 124 -7.90 -5.39 -33.10
C ASN A 124 -8.08 -4.49 -31.85
N GLY A 125 -8.10 -5.09 -30.64
CA GLY A 125 -8.22 -4.37 -29.36
C GLY A 125 -7.34 -4.96 -28.26
N LEU A 126 -7.12 -4.19 -27.18
CA LEU A 126 -6.40 -4.62 -25.99
C LEU A 126 -7.40 -4.93 -24.86
N ILE A 127 -7.32 -6.13 -24.28
CA ILE A 127 -8.14 -6.51 -23.12
C ILE A 127 -7.22 -6.66 -21.91
N LEU A 128 -7.45 -5.85 -20.88
CA LEU A 128 -6.87 -6.01 -19.56
C LEU A 128 -7.94 -6.60 -18.64
N ARG A 129 -7.69 -7.79 -18.09
CA ARG A 129 -8.62 -8.49 -17.19
C ARG A 129 -7.92 -8.77 -15.88
N ALA A 130 -8.57 -8.43 -14.78
CA ALA A 130 -8.20 -8.84 -13.45
C ALA A 130 -9.40 -9.55 -12.83
N ASP A 131 -9.28 -10.85 -12.63
CA ASP A 131 -10.30 -11.70 -12.01
C ASP A 131 -9.66 -12.60 -10.96
N SER A 132 -10.48 -13.04 -10.01
CA SER A 132 -10.06 -13.91 -8.92
C SER A 132 -10.99 -15.11 -8.92
N PRO A 133 -10.48 -16.34 -9.14
CA PRO A 133 -11.33 -17.50 -9.41
C PRO A 133 -11.94 -18.15 -8.17
N PHE A 134 -11.56 -17.73 -6.95
CA PHE A 134 -11.99 -18.36 -5.71
C PHE A 134 -12.67 -17.39 -4.76
N GLU A 135 -13.77 -17.82 -4.15
CA GLU A 135 -14.42 -17.12 -3.04
C GLU A 135 -13.42 -16.94 -1.89
N GLY A 136 -13.32 -15.72 -1.37
CA GLY A 136 -12.34 -15.36 -0.32
C GLY A 136 -10.95 -14.95 -0.81
N SER A 137 -10.65 -15.04 -2.11
CA SER A 137 -9.41 -14.47 -2.66
C SER A 137 -9.52 -12.94 -2.84
N PRO A 138 -8.40 -12.19 -2.81
CA PRO A 138 -8.40 -10.78 -3.16
C PRO A 138 -9.08 -10.57 -4.50
N LYS A 139 -10.06 -9.67 -4.55
CA LYS A 139 -10.79 -9.37 -5.78
C LYS A 139 -9.83 -8.75 -6.80
N GLY A 140 -10.00 -9.11 -8.07
CA GLY A 140 -9.17 -8.58 -9.15
C GLY A 140 -9.33 -7.06 -9.28
N ILE A 141 -8.20 -6.36 -9.36
CA ILE A 141 -8.14 -4.91 -9.54
C ILE A 141 -7.13 -4.59 -10.64
N ILE A 142 -7.41 -3.54 -11.41
CA ILE A 142 -6.46 -3.00 -12.38
C ILE A 142 -5.87 -1.73 -11.77
N LYS A 143 -4.54 -1.67 -11.64
CA LYS A 143 -3.81 -0.56 -11.03
C LYS A 143 -2.83 0.07 -12.01
N PHE A 144 -2.67 1.38 -11.91
CA PHE A 144 -1.66 2.16 -12.61
C PHE A 144 -0.79 2.87 -11.57
N THR A 145 0.50 2.55 -11.54
CA THR A 145 1.47 3.08 -10.58
C THR A 145 2.56 3.88 -11.30
N THR A 146 3.06 4.93 -10.64
CA THR A 146 4.24 5.68 -11.12
C THR A 146 5.11 6.10 -9.94
N GLY A 147 6.43 6.09 -10.10
CA GLY A 147 7.38 6.50 -9.06
C GLY A 147 8.81 6.00 -9.33
N PHE A 148 9.69 6.17 -8.36
CA PHE A 148 11.10 5.78 -8.47
C PHE A 148 11.33 4.40 -7.84
N GLY A 149 11.67 3.41 -8.67
CA GLY A 149 11.95 2.02 -8.25
C GLY A 149 10.71 1.26 -7.75
N SER A 150 10.80 -0.07 -7.70
CA SER A 150 9.67 -0.95 -7.31
C SER A 150 9.14 -0.71 -5.90
N TYR A 151 9.94 -0.07 -5.02
CA TYR A 151 9.57 0.24 -3.64
C TYR A 151 9.00 1.66 -3.44
N GLY A 152 9.12 2.54 -4.44
CA GLY A 152 8.67 3.94 -4.38
C GLY A 152 7.55 4.28 -5.37
N ALA A 153 6.97 3.27 -6.02
CA ALA A 153 5.86 3.45 -6.96
C ALA A 153 4.56 3.78 -6.21
N ASN A 154 3.97 4.94 -6.52
CA ASN A 154 2.69 5.35 -5.98
C ASN A 154 1.58 4.95 -6.95
N GLU A 155 0.50 4.42 -6.41
CA GLU A 155 -0.73 4.23 -7.17
C GLU A 155 -1.34 5.58 -7.57
N ARG A 156 -1.59 5.73 -8.87
CA ARG A 156 -2.15 6.96 -9.44
C ARG A 156 -3.60 6.78 -9.87
N MET A 157 -3.95 5.60 -10.37
CA MET A 157 -5.29 5.27 -10.83
C MET A 157 -5.58 3.78 -10.60
N ARG A 158 -6.86 3.45 -10.36
CA ARG A 158 -7.35 2.06 -10.38
C ARG A 158 -8.73 1.91 -10.99
N ILE A 159 -9.05 0.66 -11.34
CA ILE A 159 -10.41 0.16 -11.50
C ILE A 159 -10.61 -0.93 -10.45
N ASP A 160 -11.57 -0.72 -9.57
CA ASP A 160 -11.91 -1.65 -8.49
C ASP A 160 -12.79 -2.82 -9.01
N PRO A 161 -13.05 -3.85 -8.18
CA PRO A 161 -13.87 -4.99 -8.57
C PRO A 161 -15.35 -4.66 -8.81
N SER A 162 -15.82 -3.52 -8.31
CA SER A 162 -17.18 -3.00 -8.49
C SER A 162 -17.31 -2.18 -9.80
N GLY A 163 -16.20 -2.03 -10.53
CA GLY A 163 -16.11 -1.24 -11.76
C GLY A 163 -16.10 0.28 -11.50
N ASN A 164 -15.62 0.70 -10.34
CA ASN A 164 -15.41 2.11 -9.98
C ASN A 164 -13.96 2.51 -10.32
N VAL A 165 -13.81 3.70 -10.88
CA VAL A 165 -12.51 4.28 -11.24
C VAL A 165 -12.06 5.22 -10.14
N GLY A 166 -10.88 4.98 -9.57
CA GLY A 166 -10.24 5.88 -8.62
C GLY A 166 -9.05 6.58 -9.26
N ILE A 167 -8.93 7.90 -9.08
CA ILE A 167 -7.72 8.68 -9.40
C ILE A 167 -7.24 9.34 -8.11
N ALA A 168 -5.96 9.14 -7.77
CA ALA A 168 -5.39 9.55 -6.49
C ALA A 168 -6.18 9.08 -5.26
N THR A 169 -6.91 7.96 -5.38
CA THR A 169 -7.62 7.28 -4.30
C THR A 169 -7.56 5.78 -4.52
N GLN A 170 -7.44 5.03 -3.42
CA GLN A 170 -7.48 3.57 -3.43
C GLN A 170 -8.90 3.05 -3.18
N GLU A 171 -9.81 3.85 -2.65
CA GLU A 171 -11.15 3.43 -2.29
C GLU A 171 -12.18 4.28 -3.06
N PRO A 172 -12.43 4.01 -4.35
CA PRO A 172 -13.39 4.79 -5.12
C PRO A 172 -14.83 4.41 -4.74
N GLU A 173 -15.58 5.33 -4.12
CA GLU A 173 -16.97 5.06 -3.70
C GLU A 173 -18.01 5.45 -4.75
N ALA A 174 -17.59 6.10 -5.83
CA ALA A 174 -18.40 6.43 -6.99
C ALA A 174 -17.79 5.84 -8.26
N LYS A 175 -18.57 5.81 -9.35
CA LYS A 175 -18.09 5.29 -10.64
C LYS A 175 -16.81 5.96 -11.13
N LEU A 176 -16.64 7.24 -10.80
CA LEU A 176 -15.38 7.97 -10.88
C LEU A 176 -15.20 8.74 -9.57
N ASN A 177 -14.12 8.47 -8.84
CA ASN A 177 -13.74 9.19 -7.62
C ASN A 177 -12.33 9.77 -7.77
N ILE A 178 -12.16 11.04 -7.40
CA ILE A 178 -10.86 11.73 -7.43
C ILE A 178 -10.54 12.13 -6.00
N GLY A 179 -9.56 11.46 -5.38
CA GLY A 179 -9.27 11.64 -3.95
C GLY A 179 -8.64 12.99 -3.61
N VAL A 180 -7.65 13.40 -4.40
CA VAL A 180 -6.97 14.71 -4.27
C VAL A 180 -6.69 15.25 -5.67
N GLY A 181 -6.93 16.55 -5.87
CA GLY A 181 -6.61 17.26 -7.11
C GLY A 181 -7.82 17.95 -7.74
N ASN A 182 -7.62 18.45 -8.97
CA ASN A 182 -8.62 19.20 -9.73
C ASN A 182 -9.06 18.41 -10.96
N VAL A 183 -10.30 18.65 -11.41
CA VAL A 183 -10.74 18.31 -12.77
C VAL A 183 -10.61 19.57 -13.63
N GLN A 184 -9.74 19.53 -14.63
CA GLN A 184 -9.56 20.61 -15.59
C GLN A 184 -10.12 20.19 -16.96
N LEU A 185 -10.89 21.07 -17.59
CA LEU A 185 -11.44 20.89 -18.94
C LEU A 185 -10.99 22.08 -19.79
N ASP A 186 -10.13 21.84 -20.78
CA ASP A 186 -9.59 22.92 -21.63
C ASP A 186 -10.46 23.19 -22.87
N ASN A 187 -10.97 22.13 -23.51
CA ASN A 187 -11.78 22.22 -24.72
C ASN A 187 -12.83 21.10 -24.75
N GLY A 188 -13.64 21.01 -23.70
CA GLY A 188 -14.71 20.01 -23.58
C GLY A 188 -15.79 20.44 -22.60
N ASP A 189 -16.98 19.86 -22.76
CA ASP A 189 -18.16 20.18 -21.96
C ASP A 189 -18.50 19.09 -20.94
N VAL A 190 -19.19 19.49 -19.86
CA VAL A 190 -19.87 18.55 -18.95
C VAL A 190 -21.32 18.42 -19.40
N TYR A 191 -21.66 17.28 -20.02
CA TYR A 191 -23.02 16.99 -20.47
C TYR A 191 -23.77 16.11 -19.48
N VAL A 192 -24.84 16.64 -18.88
CA VAL A 192 -25.75 15.90 -17.98
C VAL A 192 -27.01 15.51 -18.75
N LYS A 193 -27.12 14.22 -19.12
CA LYS A 193 -28.20 13.72 -19.98
C LYS A 193 -29.57 13.65 -19.29
N ASP A 194 -29.60 13.21 -18.03
CA ASP A 194 -30.83 13.09 -17.25
C ASP A 194 -31.14 14.44 -16.60
N PHE A 195 -32.19 15.11 -17.07
CA PHE A 195 -32.61 16.44 -16.59
C PHE A 195 -32.99 16.46 -15.10
N THR A 196 -33.21 15.30 -14.48
CA THR A 196 -33.44 15.19 -13.03
C THR A 196 -32.14 15.20 -12.21
N LYS A 197 -30.99 15.10 -12.90
CA LYS A 197 -29.64 15.16 -12.34
C LYS A 197 -29.00 16.52 -12.63
N GLY A 198 -27.88 16.76 -11.97
CA GLY A 198 -27.13 18.00 -12.07
C GLY A 198 -25.83 17.89 -11.30
N ILE A 199 -25.22 19.03 -11.02
CA ILE A 199 -23.98 19.10 -10.23
C ILE A 199 -24.36 19.19 -8.76
N ILE A 200 -23.79 18.34 -7.91
CA ILE A 200 -24.01 18.43 -6.47
C ILE A 200 -22.79 19.07 -5.83
N LEU A 201 -23.03 20.18 -5.11
CA LEU A 201 -21.99 20.97 -4.44
C LEU A 201 -22.24 20.92 -2.92
N LYS A 202 -21.22 20.55 -2.13
CA LYS A 202 -21.25 20.63 -0.66
C LYS A 202 -20.85 22.04 -0.24
N SER A 203 -21.67 22.69 0.58
CA SER A 203 -21.38 24.02 1.15
C SER A 203 -20.65 23.89 2.51
N PRO A 204 -20.01 24.98 3.01
CA PRO A 204 -19.25 24.96 4.27
C PRO A 204 -20.07 24.59 5.52
N ASP A 205 -21.39 24.71 5.47
CA ASP A 205 -22.34 24.31 6.51
C ASP A 205 -22.75 22.82 6.41
N SER A 206 -21.95 22.01 5.70
CA SER A 206 -22.17 20.59 5.39
C SER A 206 -23.42 20.26 4.57
N ASN A 207 -24.18 21.25 4.08
CA ASN A 207 -25.33 20.98 3.22
C ASN A 207 -24.90 20.67 1.78
N CYS A 208 -25.68 19.85 1.06
CA CYS A 208 -25.47 19.63 -0.36
C CYS A 208 -26.59 20.20 -1.21
N TRP A 209 -26.18 20.78 -2.34
CA TRP A 209 -27.06 21.48 -3.27
C TRP A 209 -26.91 20.88 -4.65
N ARG A 210 -28.01 20.35 -5.20
CA ARG A 210 -28.07 20.01 -6.60
C ARG A 210 -28.35 21.28 -7.40
N VAL A 211 -27.45 21.59 -8.32
CA VAL A 211 -27.57 22.65 -9.31
C VAL A 211 -28.03 22.03 -10.62
N THR A 212 -29.21 22.42 -11.09
CA THR A 212 -29.79 22.06 -12.39
C THR A 212 -30.06 23.31 -13.21
N ILE A 213 -30.48 23.14 -14.47
CA ILE A 213 -30.93 24.21 -15.35
C ILE A 213 -32.45 24.07 -15.56
N ASP A 214 -33.20 25.16 -15.44
CA ASP A 214 -34.63 25.19 -15.81
C ASP A 214 -34.84 25.41 -17.32
N ASN A 215 -36.10 25.45 -17.76
CA ASN A 215 -36.44 25.62 -19.18
C ASN A 215 -36.04 27.00 -19.75
N ASP A 216 -35.76 27.98 -18.89
CA ASP A 216 -35.33 29.32 -19.26
C ASP A 216 -33.79 29.47 -19.23
N GLY A 217 -33.07 28.40 -18.86
CA GLY A 217 -31.61 28.41 -18.78
C GLY A 217 -31.04 28.86 -17.43
N ASN A 218 -31.88 29.09 -16.41
CA ASN A 218 -31.41 29.56 -15.11
C ASN A 218 -30.93 28.40 -14.23
N PHE A 219 -29.92 28.68 -13.41
CA PHE A 219 -29.47 27.75 -12.39
C PHE A 219 -30.49 27.64 -11.25
N VAL A 220 -31.06 26.45 -11.07
CA VAL A 220 -31.92 26.10 -9.96
C VAL A 220 -31.12 25.32 -8.93
N LYS A 221 -31.15 25.77 -7.66
CA LYS A 221 -30.46 25.14 -6.54
C LYS A 221 -31.47 24.48 -5.64
N LYS A 222 -31.37 23.16 -5.48
CA LYS A 222 -32.22 22.39 -4.58
C LYS A 222 -31.36 21.72 -3.52
N LYS A 223 -31.68 21.98 -2.24
CA LYS A 223 -31.07 21.22 -1.14
C LYS A 223 -31.42 19.75 -1.31
N VAL A 224 -30.41 18.90 -1.27
CA VAL A 224 -30.53 17.44 -1.38
C VAL A 224 -29.74 16.80 -0.26
N ALA A 225 -30.03 15.54 0.05
CA ALA A 225 -29.07 14.73 0.79
C ALA A 225 -27.73 14.78 0.03
N CYS A 226 -26.64 15.02 0.75
CA CYS A 226 -25.33 14.78 0.18
C CYS A 226 -25.33 13.36 -0.39
N PRO A 227 -24.78 13.13 -1.59
CA PRO A 227 -24.57 11.78 -2.08
C PRO A 227 -23.78 11.07 -0.99
N ASN A 228 -24.49 10.26 -0.21
CA ASN A 228 -23.83 9.40 0.75
C ASN A 228 -22.91 8.54 -0.10
N CYS A 229 -21.63 8.51 0.25
CA CYS A 229 -20.90 7.27 0.09
C CYS A 229 -21.74 6.19 0.72
N THR A 230 -22.39 5.42 -0.13
CA THR A 230 -23.33 4.42 0.33
C THR A 230 -22.57 3.17 0.81
N VAL A 231 -21.23 3.25 0.83
CA VAL A 231 -20.23 2.48 1.56
C VAL A 231 -18.92 3.29 1.59
N ASN A 232 -18.36 3.57 2.77
CA ASN A 232 -16.96 4.01 3.02
C ASN A 232 -16.43 5.39 2.56
N CYS A 233 -17.16 6.51 2.70
CA CYS A 233 -16.51 7.84 2.77
C CYS A 233 -15.85 8.03 4.14
N LEU A 234 -14.89 7.16 4.48
CA LEU A 234 -14.03 7.39 5.62
C LEU A 234 -13.10 8.54 5.23
N GLY A 235 -13.27 9.71 5.86
CA GLY A 235 -12.19 10.68 5.94
C GLY A 235 -10.99 9.98 6.58
N VAL A 236 -9.83 10.04 5.91
CA VAL A 236 -8.59 9.49 6.46
C VAL A 236 -7.65 10.63 6.78
N LEU A 237 -7.33 10.80 8.05
CA LEU A 237 -6.28 11.70 8.51
C LEU A 237 -5.06 10.87 8.90
N VAL A 238 -3.94 11.08 8.20
CA VAL A 238 -2.64 10.46 8.51
C VAL A 238 -1.70 11.54 9.04
N LEU A 239 -1.28 11.40 10.29
CA LEU A 239 -0.35 12.31 10.95
C LEU A 239 0.93 11.56 11.31
N GLN A 240 2.07 12.00 10.78
CA GLN A 240 3.39 11.51 11.16
C GLN A 240 4.34 12.72 11.28
N PRO A 241 4.23 13.51 12.36
CA PRO A 241 5.00 14.74 12.52
C PRO A 241 6.50 14.44 12.58
N ASN A 242 7.29 15.28 11.91
CA ASN A 242 8.75 15.30 12.07
C ASN A 242 9.15 16.20 13.25
N ALA A 243 10.46 16.24 13.56
CA ALA A 243 11.05 17.02 14.66
C ALA A 243 10.63 18.50 14.75
N SER A 244 10.29 19.15 13.63
CA SER A 244 9.88 20.57 13.59
C SER A 244 8.38 20.78 13.79
N SER A 245 7.56 19.79 13.44
CA SER A 245 6.10 19.82 13.54
C SER A 245 5.55 19.06 14.75
N SER A 246 6.39 18.27 15.41
CA SER A 246 5.98 17.41 16.52
C SER A 246 5.78 18.18 17.82
N LYS A 247 4.75 17.82 18.58
CA LYS A 247 4.58 18.25 19.96
C LYS A 247 4.71 17.04 20.88
N GLU A 248 5.91 16.84 21.41
CA GLU A 248 6.26 15.70 22.27
C GLU A 248 7.30 16.08 23.34
N SER A 249 7.22 15.43 24.50
CA SER A 249 8.16 15.58 25.62
C SER A 249 8.25 14.30 26.45
N THR A 250 9.38 14.09 27.12
CA THR A 250 9.56 13.01 28.11
C THR A 250 9.84 13.65 29.47
N ILE A 251 9.04 13.34 30.48
CA ILE A 251 9.21 13.83 31.86
C ILE A 251 9.83 12.74 32.73
N SER A 252 10.60 13.12 33.76
CA SER A 252 11.41 12.18 34.55
C SER A 252 11.40 12.53 36.04
N SER A 253 11.16 11.53 36.91
CA SER A 253 11.08 11.74 38.36
C SER A 253 12.41 12.07 39.04
N ILE A 254 13.55 11.68 38.45
CA ILE A 254 14.88 11.90 39.06
C ILE A 254 15.48 13.26 38.75
N ILE A 255 15.00 13.91 37.68
CA ILE A 255 15.36 15.28 37.26
C ILE A 255 14.07 16.08 37.06
N PRO A 256 13.30 16.28 38.14
CA PRO A 256 11.90 16.64 38.02
C PRO A 256 11.65 18.09 37.59
N ASP A 257 12.70 18.92 37.58
CA ASP A 257 12.71 20.32 37.15
C ASP A 257 13.19 20.51 35.69
N GLU A 258 13.71 19.46 35.04
CA GLU A 258 14.29 19.57 33.69
C GLU A 258 13.24 19.34 32.60
N ASN A 259 13.17 20.26 31.62
CA ASN A 259 12.46 20.03 30.37
C ASN A 259 13.35 19.22 29.41
N ARG A 260 12.84 18.10 28.87
CA ARG A 260 13.63 17.22 28.00
C ARG A 260 13.16 17.20 26.54
N SER A 261 12.34 18.16 26.12
CA SER A 261 11.67 18.07 24.81
C SER A 261 12.61 18.19 23.61
N ALA A 262 13.72 18.94 23.73
CA ALA A 262 14.54 19.33 22.58
C ALA A 262 15.26 18.17 21.86
N ASN A 263 15.72 17.15 22.61
CA ASN A 263 16.62 16.10 22.06
C ASN A 263 16.19 14.66 22.38
N ILE A 264 14.92 14.43 22.72
CA ILE A 264 14.40 13.08 22.95
C ILE A 264 14.50 12.25 21.67
N LYS A 265 15.26 11.15 21.69
CA LYS A 265 15.28 10.13 20.62
C LYS A 265 14.35 8.96 20.92
N ASP A 266 13.96 8.84 22.18
CA ASP A 266 13.18 7.75 22.74
C ASP A 266 11.96 8.31 23.46
N ILE A 267 10.82 7.68 23.20
CA ILE A 267 9.54 7.90 23.87
C ILE A 267 9.01 6.58 24.42
N GLY A 268 7.93 6.63 25.19
CA GLY A 268 7.33 5.49 25.88
C GLY A 268 7.34 5.68 27.41
N GLY A 269 7.47 4.58 28.13
CA GLY A 269 7.51 4.56 29.59
C GLY A 269 8.69 3.72 30.09
N VAL A 270 9.43 4.25 31.05
CA VAL A 270 10.64 3.62 31.59
C VAL A 270 10.69 3.76 33.10
N THR A 271 11.10 2.68 33.77
CA THR A 271 11.53 2.67 35.16
C THR A 271 12.90 2.01 35.28
N GLN A 272 13.82 2.62 36.02
CA GLN A 272 15.20 2.10 36.18
C GLN A 272 15.60 2.00 37.65
N ILE A 273 16.73 1.34 37.89
CA ILE A 273 17.45 1.35 39.17
C ILE A 273 17.67 2.82 39.59
N ASN A 274 17.48 3.13 40.88
CA ASN A 274 17.40 4.49 41.46
C ASN A 274 16.05 5.23 41.30
N TYR A 275 14.96 4.50 41.04
CA TYR A 275 13.57 5.02 41.04
C TYR A 275 13.29 6.13 40.01
N ASN A 276 14.08 6.20 38.93
CA ASN A 276 13.71 7.07 37.82
C ASN A 276 12.52 6.46 37.09
N THR A 277 11.42 7.19 37.05
CA THR A 277 10.22 6.90 36.29
C THR A 277 10.07 7.97 35.22
N THR A 278 9.86 7.55 33.99
CA THR A 278 9.62 8.46 32.87
C THR A 278 8.30 8.17 32.18
N ARG A 279 7.69 9.24 31.67
CA ARG A 279 6.43 9.22 30.91
C ARG A 279 6.59 10.10 29.69
N THR A 280 5.87 9.77 28.63
CA THR A 280 5.87 10.59 27.41
C THR A 280 4.57 11.35 27.29
N LEU A 281 4.66 12.62 26.89
CA LEU A 281 3.56 13.45 26.41
C LEU A 281 3.69 13.55 24.89
N LEU A 282 2.62 13.28 24.16
CA LEU A 282 2.60 13.27 22.70
C LEU A 282 1.28 13.87 22.20
N ASP A 283 1.32 14.85 21.31
CA ASP A 283 0.13 15.49 20.75
C ASP A 283 0.15 15.44 19.22
N PHE A 284 -1.03 15.23 18.65
CA PHE A 284 -1.28 15.16 17.22
C PHE A 284 -2.32 16.22 16.86
N ASP A 285 -2.06 16.98 15.80
CA ASP A 285 -2.98 18.04 15.37
C ASP A 285 -4.23 17.44 14.70
N LEU A 286 -5.32 17.36 15.47
CA LEU A 286 -6.64 16.90 15.03
C LEU A 286 -7.58 18.04 14.63
N SER A 287 -7.06 19.26 14.41
CA SER A 287 -7.88 20.43 14.08
C SER A 287 -8.66 20.31 12.77
N SER A 288 -8.21 19.46 11.85
CA SER A 288 -8.84 19.24 10.54
C SER A 288 -10.11 18.38 10.57
N ILE A 289 -10.31 17.58 11.62
CA ILE A 289 -11.54 16.81 11.83
C ILE A 289 -12.52 17.75 12.54
N PRO A 290 -13.79 17.96 12.12
CA PRO A 290 -14.73 18.80 12.87
C PRO A 290 -15.04 18.28 14.29
N ASP A 291 -15.45 19.15 15.22
CA ASP A 291 -15.80 18.75 16.58
C ASP A 291 -17.02 17.79 16.59
N GLY A 292 -16.99 16.78 17.45
CA GLY A 292 -18.04 15.77 17.55
C GLY A 292 -18.18 14.83 16.35
N THR A 293 -17.23 14.85 15.41
CA THR A 293 -17.23 13.91 14.27
C THR A 293 -17.10 12.46 14.76
N PRO A 294 -17.95 11.53 14.29
CA PRO A 294 -17.81 10.10 14.59
C PRO A 294 -16.48 9.54 14.06
N ILE A 295 -15.74 8.88 14.93
CA ILE A 295 -14.47 8.20 14.61
C ILE A 295 -14.76 6.71 14.44
N ASP A 296 -14.57 6.21 13.23
CA ASP A 296 -14.79 4.81 12.88
C ASP A 296 -13.64 3.92 13.37
N SER A 297 -12.40 4.38 13.20
CA SER A 297 -11.23 3.74 13.82
C SER A 297 -10.04 4.70 13.92
N ALA A 298 -9.22 4.55 14.95
CA ALA A 298 -7.96 5.26 15.05
C ALA A 298 -6.83 4.32 15.51
N ARG A 299 -5.72 4.34 14.78
CA ARG A 299 -4.55 3.49 15.05
C ARG A 299 -3.32 4.34 15.27
N LEU A 300 -2.71 4.20 16.45
CA LEU A 300 -1.42 4.78 16.78
C LEU A 300 -0.32 3.75 16.53
N TYR A 301 0.61 4.08 15.64
CA TYR A 301 1.78 3.28 15.32
C TYR A 301 2.97 3.81 16.12
N LEU A 302 3.56 2.94 16.92
CA LEU A 302 4.76 3.21 17.72
C LEU A 302 5.84 2.24 17.29
N PHE A 303 6.93 2.76 16.75
CA PHE A 303 8.01 1.93 16.19
C PHE A 303 9.17 1.81 17.18
N GLY A 304 9.69 0.61 17.38
CA GLY A 304 10.87 0.40 18.20
C GLY A 304 12.08 1.15 17.63
N ASN A 305 12.91 1.73 18.50
CA ASN A 305 14.13 2.43 18.08
C ASN A 305 15.34 1.48 18.13
N PRO A 306 15.84 0.94 17.00
CA PRO A 306 16.95 -0.01 17.01
C PRO A 306 18.28 0.59 17.51
N ASN A 307 18.37 1.92 17.62
CA ASN A 307 19.58 2.62 18.06
C ASN A 307 19.55 3.01 19.55
N THR A 308 18.52 2.60 20.31
CA THR A 308 18.48 2.88 21.75
C THR A 308 19.26 1.82 22.54
N THR A 309 19.91 2.26 23.62
CA THR A 309 20.58 1.37 24.58
C THR A 309 19.58 0.98 25.65
N ILE A 310 19.34 -0.32 25.80
CA ILE A 310 18.31 -0.84 26.68
C ILE A 310 18.97 -1.42 27.93
N GLY A 311 18.48 -0.98 29.10
CA GLY A 311 18.89 -1.50 30.40
C GLY A 311 18.08 -2.74 30.80
N PRO A 312 18.19 -3.20 32.06
CA PRO A 312 17.39 -4.33 32.55
C PRO A 312 15.88 -4.07 32.38
N ASN A 313 15.20 -4.98 31.68
CA ASN A 313 13.78 -4.91 31.37
C ASN A 313 13.05 -6.15 31.90
N ILE A 314 12.20 -5.95 32.92
CA ILE A 314 11.48 -7.00 33.66
C ILE A 314 10.02 -6.98 33.22
N ALA A 315 9.52 -8.12 32.75
CA ALA A 315 8.10 -8.28 32.48
C ALA A 315 7.27 -8.34 33.78
N PRO A 316 6.00 -7.90 33.76
CA PRO A 316 5.35 -7.22 32.65
C PRO A 316 5.78 -5.75 32.58
N ASN A 317 6.01 -5.26 31.36
CA ASN A 317 6.30 -3.86 31.01
C ASN A 317 5.16 -3.25 30.19
N ASP A 318 3.92 -3.68 30.45
CA ASP A 318 2.71 -3.17 29.80
C ASP A 318 2.61 -1.65 29.95
N LEU A 319 2.03 -0.98 28.95
CA LEU A 319 1.94 0.48 28.87
C LEU A 319 0.49 0.89 28.58
N ASP A 320 0.01 1.89 29.31
CA ASP A 320 -1.28 2.53 29.05
C ASP A 320 -1.09 3.90 28.40
N ILE A 321 -2.04 4.25 27.55
CA ILE A 321 -2.18 5.55 26.91
C ILE A 321 -3.46 6.20 27.42
N TYR A 322 -3.34 7.44 27.89
CA TYR A 322 -4.46 8.25 28.35
C TYR A 322 -4.55 9.56 27.59
N ARG A 323 -5.76 10.11 27.45
CA ARG A 323 -5.97 11.46 26.92
C ARG A 323 -5.56 12.50 27.98
N ILE A 324 -4.79 13.51 27.57
CA ILE A 324 -4.38 14.63 28.41
C ILE A 324 -5.47 15.71 28.40
N ILE A 325 -5.90 16.17 29.58
CA ILE A 325 -7.02 17.12 29.74
C ILE A 325 -6.64 18.48 30.34
N THR A 326 -5.36 18.68 30.66
CA THR A 326 -4.82 20.00 31.03
C THR A 326 -3.76 20.42 30.03
N TYR A 327 -3.77 21.71 29.67
CA TYR A 327 -2.78 22.28 28.76
C TYR A 327 -1.35 22.06 29.28
N TRP A 328 -0.43 21.77 28.37
CA TRP A 328 1.01 21.73 28.63
C TRP A 328 1.77 22.38 27.49
N ASN A 329 2.86 23.06 27.85
CA ASN A 329 3.77 23.68 26.89
C ASN A 329 5.01 22.78 26.73
N GLN A 330 5.28 22.39 25.49
CA GLN A 330 6.41 21.52 25.17
C GLN A 330 7.76 22.07 25.63
N ASN A 331 7.95 23.39 25.63
CA ASN A 331 9.23 24.00 25.96
C ASN A 331 9.46 24.17 27.47
N THR A 332 8.44 23.95 28.30
CA THR A 332 8.53 24.21 29.75
C THR A 332 8.00 23.09 30.63
N VAL A 333 7.35 22.06 30.07
CA VAL A 333 6.80 20.96 30.86
C VAL A 333 7.92 20.16 31.54
N THR A 334 7.67 19.77 32.79
CA THR A 334 8.58 19.02 33.66
C THR A 334 7.79 17.95 34.41
N TRP A 335 8.44 17.14 35.25
CA TRP A 335 7.75 16.16 36.10
C TRP A 335 6.78 16.81 37.09
N HIS A 336 7.18 17.94 37.69
CA HIS A 336 6.34 18.68 38.63
C HIS A 336 5.15 19.36 37.97
N THR A 337 5.27 19.75 36.70
CA THR A 337 4.23 20.46 35.93
C THR A 337 3.49 19.55 34.95
N GLN A 338 3.59 18.23 35.12
CA GLN A 338 2.95 17.27 34.23
C GLN A 338 1.42 17.49 34.17
N PRO A 339 0.80 17.34 32.99
CA PRO A 339 -0.63 17.61 32.86
C PRO A 339 -1.46 16.45 33.44
N SER A 340 -2.69 16.75 33.84
CA SER A 340 -3.65 15.72 34.27
C SER A 340 -4.23 14.95 33.07
N MET A 341 -4.74 13.75 33.34
CA MET A 341 -5.28 12.83 32.35
C MET A 341 -6.73 12.47 32.66
N ASP A 342 -7.47 12.09 31.62
CA ASP A 342 -8.77 11.43 31.75
C ASP A 342 -8.56 9.95 32.08
N LEU A 343 -8.90 9.54 33.31
CA LEU A 343 -8.74 8.15 33.77
C LEU A 343 -9.92 7.24 33.40
N SER A 344 -11.00 7.78 32.81
CA SER A 344 -12.19 7.00 32.47
C SER A 344 -11.99 6.09 31.25
N THR A 345 -11.08 6.48 30.36
CA THR A 345 -10.83 5.81 29.08
C THR A 345 -9.34 5.71 28.85
N LYS A 346 -8.87 4.54 28.37
CA LYS A 346 -7.47 4.28 28.04
C LYS A 346 -7.34 3.34 26.86
N ALA A 347 -6.17 3.34 26.24
CA ALA A 347 -5.72 2.27 25.35
C ALA A 347 -4.52 1.57 26.00
N SER A 348 -4.36 0.28 25.77
CA SER A 348 -3.33 -0.53 26.44
C SER A 348 -2.45 -1.26 25.42
N LEU A 349 -1.16 -1.32 25.72
CA LEU A 349 -0.16 -2.10 25.01
C LEU A 349 0.30 -3.24 25.93
N PRO A 350 0.32 -4.48 25.44
CA PRO A 350 0.84 -5.59 26.23
C PRO A 350 2.36 -5.51 26.38
N SER A 351 2.88 -6.27 27.33
CA SER A 351 4.31 -6.47 27.56
C SER A 351 5.02 -6.91 26.28
N SER A 352 6.27 -6.45 26.12
CA SER A 352 7.11 -6.85 24.99
C SER A 352 7.27 -8.36 24.90
N PRO A 353 7.17 -8.97 23.69
CA PRO A 353 7.34 -10.40 23.46
C PRO A 353 8.80 -10.90 23.61
N GLY A 354 9.62 -10.23 24.43
CA GLY A 354 10.99 -10.61 24.75
C GLY A 354 12.07 -10.02 23.85
N ASN A 355 11.74 -9.11 22.92
CA ASN A 355 12.72 -8.25 22.25
C ASN A 355 12.46 -6.79 22.61
N ASP A 356 13.52 -6.07 22.92
CA ASP A 356 13.43 -4.74 23.51
C ASP A 356 13.13 -3.63 22.48
N TYR A 357 12.89 -3.99 21.21
CA TYR A 357 12.65 -3.08 20.09
C TYR A 357 11.31 -3.37 19.36
N SER A 358 10.34 -3.95 20.05
CA SER A 358 9.04 -4.26 19.46
C SER A 358 8.29 -3.00 19.02
N SER A 359 7.67 -3.08 17.85
CA SER A 359 6.77 -2.04 17.34
C SER A 359 5.32 -2.45 17.55
N TYR A 360 4.46 -1.48 17.81
CA TYR A 360 3.05 -1.70 18.15
C TYR A 360 2.14 -0.89 17.26
N VAL A 361 0.98 -1.47 16.98
CA VAL A 361 -0.19 -0.77 16.45
C VAL A 361 -1.26 -0.83 17.52
N VAL A 362 -1.57 0.33 18.09
CA VAL A 362 -2.48 0.46 19.22
C VAL A 362 -3.80 1.01 18.72
N ASP A 363 -4.89 0.34 19.08
CA ASP A 363 -6.23 0.89 18.87
C ASP A 363 -6.46 2.01 19.89
N VAL A 364 -6.59 3.24 19.38
CA VAL A 364 -6.83 4.45 20.17
C VAL A 364 -8.17 5.09 19.81
N THR A 365 -9.08 4.32 19.19
CA THR A 365 -10.37 4.83 18.66
C THR A 365 -11.16 5.60 19.71
N SER A 366 -11.38 5.03 20.89
CA SER A 366 -12.15 5.69 21.96
C SER A 366 -11.45 6.94 22.51
N LEU A 367 -10.11 6.95 22.56
CA LEU A 367 -9.35 8.12 23.01
C LEU A 367 -9.45 9.27 22.01
N VAL A 368 -9.33 8.97 20.71
CA VAL A 368 -9.47 9.96 19.64
C VAL A 368 -10.92 10.44 19.55
N GLN A 369 -11.92 9.57 19.75
CA GLN A 369 -13.32 9.98 19.83
C GLN A 369 -13.54 10.98 20.98
N ASN A 370 -13.04 10.68 22.18
CA ASN A 370 -13.15 11.60 23.32
C ASN A 370 -12.39 12.90 23.08
N TYR A 371 -11.25 12.85 22.39
CA TYR A 371 -10.50 14.05 21.98
C TYR A 371 -11.36 14.92 21.05
N VAL A 372 -11.89 14.35 19.98
CA VAL A 372 -12.66 15.08 18.96
C VAL A 372 -14.00 15.60 19.51
N ASN A 373 -14.58 14.93 20.50
CA ASN A 373 -15.77 15.40 21.19
C ASN A 373 -15.52 16.62 22.10
N ASP A 374 -14.30 16.81 22.59
CA ASP A 374 -13.93 17.87 23.53
C ASP A 374 -12.50 18.39 23.27
N LYS A 375 -12.29 18.98 22.09
CA LYS A 375 -10.95 19.45 21.70
C LYS A 375 -10.45 20.60 22.56
N SER A 376 -11.36 21.46 23.06
CA SER A 376 -11.01 22.56 23.96
C SER A 376 -10.31 22.10 25.23
N ASN A 377 -10.59 20.87 25.68
CA ASN A 377 -9.97 20.29 26.87
C ASN A 377 -9.18 19.01 26.52
N SER A 378 -8.65 18.90 25.30
CA SER A 378 -7.81 17.77 24.89
C SER A 378 -6.47 18.27 24.38
N PHE A 379 -5.39 17.80 24.98
CA PHE A 379 -4.04 18.32 24.74
C PHE A 379 -3.03 17.21 24.40
N GLY A 380 -3.48 16.12 23.79
CA GLY A 380 -2.64 14.99 23.41
C GLY A 380 -2.86 13.76 24.26
N PHE A 381 -1.84 12.92 24.32
CA PHE A 381 -1.83 11.62 24.97
C PHE A 381 -0.61 11.47 25.87
N MET A 382 -0.79 10.81 27.02
CA MET A 382 0.30 10.43 27.91
C MET A 382 0.52 8.92 27.83
N LEU A 383 1.76 8.51 27.57
CA LEU A 383 2.19 7.11 27.60
C LEU A 383 2.87 6.86 28.95
N LYS A 384 2.41 5.83 29.66
CA LYS A 384 2.85 5.50 31.01
C LYS A 384 2.81 4.00 31.26
N LEU A 385 3.85 3.45 31.88
CA LEU A 385 3.84 2.03 32.30
C LEU A 385 2.71 1.76 33.29
N LEU A 386 2.04 0.62 33.13
CA LEU A 386 1.03 0.16 34.07
C LEU A 386 1.65 -0.11 35.45
N ASN A 387 2.83 -0.73 35.46
CA ASN A 387 3.63 -0.96 36.65
C ASN A 387 4.89 -0.08 36.60
N GLU A 388 4.89 0.98 37.42
CA GLU A 388 6.05 1.89 37.54
C GLU A 388 7.09 1.42 38.58
N SER A 389 7.13 0.13 38.92
CA SER A 389 8.20 -0.45 39.73
C SER A 389 9.50 -0.59 38.92
N PRO A 390 10.70 -0.50 39.53
CA PRO A 390 11.99 -0.45 38.82
C PRO A 390 12.22 -1.55 37.78
N ASN A 391 13.07 -1.23 36.79
CA ASN A 391 13.57 -2.09 35.72
C ASN A 391 12.49 -2.56 34.75
N ARG A 392 11.63 -1.67 34.26
CA ARG A 392 10.65 -1.96 33.22
C ARG A 392 10.73 -0.89 32.15
N MET A 393 10.66 -1.27 30.89
CA MET A 393 10.67 -0.28 29.82
C MET A 393 9.95 -0.75 28.58
N LEU A 394 9.19 0.16 28.01
CA LEU A 394 8.65 0.00 26.67
C LEU A 394 8.97 1.30 25.91
N ILE A 395 9.90 1.20 24.96
CA ILE A 395 10.55 2.36 24.32
C ILE A 395 10.31 2.32 22.81
N PHE A 396 10.03 3.49 22.26
CA PHE A 396 9.79 3.70 20.84
C PHE A 396 10.60 4.90 20.33
N ALA A 397 10.83 4.94 19.03
CA ALA A 397 11.46 6.07 18.37
C ALA A 397 10.58 7.32 18.47
N SER A 398 11.21 8.44 18.84
CA SER A 398 10.55 9.76 18.80
C SER A 398 10.47 10.31 17.37
N SER A 399 9.76 11.43 17.20
CA SER A 399 9.77 12.19 15.94
C SER A 399 11.13 12.82 15.60
N LYS A 400 12.11 12.77 16.51
CA LYS A 400 13.44 13.39 16.36
C LYS A 400 14.50 12.40 15.92
N VAL A 401 14.20 11.12 15.73
CA VAL A 401 15.16 10.20 15.10
C VAL A 401 15.34 10.57 13.62
N SER A 402 16.51 10.28 13.05
CA SER A 402 16.83 10.64 11.65
C SER A 402 15.97 9.88 10.63
N ASN A 403 15.60 8.64 10.93
CA ASN A 403 14.75 7.83 10.07
C ASN A 403 13.27 8.18 10.27
N ALA A 404 12.71 8.94 9.33
CA ALA A 404 11.31 9.36 9.36
C ALA A 404 10.29 8.20 9.36
N GLN A 405 10.66 7.02 8.87
CA GLN A 405 9.76 5.85 8.89
C GLN A 405 9.49 5.32 10.30
N LEU A 406 10.35 5.66 11.28
CA LEU A 406 10.20 5.26 12.67
C LEU A 406 9.45 6.30 13.52
N HIS A 407 9.07 7.46 12.96
CA HIS A 407 8.35 8.49 13.71
C HIS A 407 6.95 7.98 14.13
N PRO A 408 6.45 8.37 15.32
CA PRO A 408 5.08 8.03 15.74
C PRO A 408 4.07 8.48 14.69
N LYS A 409 3.13 7.59 14.36
CA LYS A 409 2.13 7.86 13.31
C LYS A 409 0.73 7.59 13.83
N LEU A 410 -0.18 8.53 13.67
CA LEU A 410 -1.61 8.36 13.94
C LEU A 410 -2.37 8.28 12.62
N VAL A 411 -3.20 7.26 12.46
CA VAL A 411 -4.12 7.13 11.32
C VAL A 411 -5.53 7.11 11.86
N VAL A 412 -6.36 8.08 11.48
CA VAL A 412 -7.75 8.21 11.90
C VAL A 412 -8.66 8.06 10.70
N TYR A 413 -9.60 7.12 10.79
CA TYR A 413 -10.71 6.96 9.89
C TYR A 413 -11.95 7.52 10.58
N TYR A 414 -12.65 8.45 9.94
CA TYR A 414 -13.80 9.14 10.52
C TYR A 414 -14.86 9.38 9.46
N THR A 415 -16.11 9.49 9.87
CA THR A 415 -17.22 9.78 8.97
C THR A 415 -17.50 11.28 9.04
N PRO A 416 -17.15 12.09 8.01
CA PRO A 416 -17.34 13.53 8.08
C PRO A 416 -18.83 13.88 8.15
N ASN A 417 -19.21 14.76 9.08
CA ASN A 417 -20.58 15.24 9.24
C ASN A 417 -21.09 16.04 8.01
#